data_AF-A0A1X7JT07-F1
#
_entry.id   AF-A0A1X7JT07-F1
#
_cell.length_a   1.000
_cell.length_b   1.000
_cell.length_c   1.000
_cell.angle_alpha   90.00
_cell.angle_beta   90.00
_cell.angle_gamma   90.00
#
_symmetry.space_group_name_H-M   'P 1'
#
loop_
_entity.id
_entity.type
_entity.pdbx_description
1 polymer ?
#
loop_
_entity_poly.entity_id
_entity_poly.type
_entity_poly.pdbx_seq_one_letter_code
_entity_poly.pdbx_strand_id
1 'polypeptide(L)'
;MQHNNTKATAAQINNLIAIAQAAPSEYAHDKAMYTLWDIFGDYVMALVAKNSFQICSDFNLNGCSPKERKANLAGDAYMVFCKAVQDFNPTLKVPFEAFFAQKISWHMADEKRKNAKRDKVEKAESRLKKNDDEADSIIDNGDMNPFTGERNVLESDYEQCEIIDIIRHRLANSPKMLKAFDTMYEVSRNCDKYTDVEVAEALHCTRANTGKIKKNICKFLIDCGLEDECRLLMAA
;
A
#
# COMPACT_ATOMS: atom_id res chain seq x y z
N MET A 1 -21.72 -5.45 -15.19
CA MET A 1 -21.88 -4.99 -16.59
C MET A 1 -20.69 -5.53 -17.37
N GLN A 2 -20.93 -6.20 -18.49
CA GLN A 2 -19.88 -6.85 -19.30
C GLN A 2 -19.01 -5.79 -19.99
N HIS A 3 -17.72 -5.72 -19.66
CA HIS A 3 -16.75 -4.87 -20.36
C HIS A 3 -16.36 -5.52 -21.70
N ASN A 4 -16.93 -5.02 -22.79
CA ASN A 4 -16.43 -5.27 -24.15
C ASN A 4 -15.10 -4.55 -24.32
N ASN A 5 -13.99 -5.25 -24.01
CA ASN A 5 -12.63 -4.74 -24.16
C ASN A 5 -12.19 -4.79 -25.64
N THR A 6 -12.79 -3.96 -26.49
CA THR A 6 -12.17 -3.63 -27.78
C THR A 6 -11.02 -2.68 -27.48
N LYS A 7 -9.77 -3.15 -27.57
CA LYS A 7 -8.59 -2.28 -27.35
C LYS A 7 -8.65 -1.10 -28.32
N ALA A 8 -8.80 0.12 -27.80
CA ALA A 8 -8.76 1.32 -28.60
C ALA A 8 -7.41 1.41 -29.34
N THR A 9 -7.45 1.77 -30.62
CA THR A 9 -6.25 1.92 -31.44
C THR A 9 -5.46 3.18 -31.03
N ALA A 10 -4.16 3.18 -31.29
CA ALA A 10 -3.30 4.34 -31.00
C ALA A 10 -3.80 5.63 -31.69
N ALA A 11 -4.39 5.52 -32.89
CA ALA A 11 -4.98 6.65 -33.60
C ALA A 11 -6.22 7.20 -32.88
N GLN A 12 -7.09 6.33 -32.36
CA GLN A 12 -8.26 6.73 -31.59
C GLN A 12 -7.85 7.43 -30.28
N ILE A 13 -6.84 6.89 -29.59
CA ILE A 13 -6.31 7.48 -28.36
C ILE A 13 -5.72 8.88 -28.64
N ASN A 14 -4.89 9.02 -29.67
CA ASN A 14 -4.30 10.32 -30.03
C ASN A 14 -5.36 11.35 -30.45
N ASN A 15 -6.40 10.93 -31.15
CA ASN A 15 -7.52 11.81 -31.52
C ASN A 15 -8.29 12.29 -30.28
N LEU A 16 -8.57 11.39 -29.33
CA LEU A 16 -9.24 11.77 -28.07
C LEU A 16 -8.38 12.73 -27.26
N ILE A 17 -7.06 12.52 -27.20
CA ILE A 17 -6.14 13.44 -26.53
C ILE A 17 -6.14 14.81 -27.22
N ALA A 18 -6.08 14.85 -28.55
CA ALA A 18 -6.13 16.11 -29.30
C ALA A 18 -7.45 16.87 -29.04
N ILE A 19 -8.58 16.17 -28.95
CA ILE A 19 -9.87 16.76 -28.56
C ILE A 19 -9.80 17.29 -27.12
N ALA A 20 -9.31 16.49 -26.16
CA ALA A 20 -9.17 16.92 -24.77
C ALA A 20 -8.21 18.13 -24.61
N GLN A 21 -7.21 18.30 -25.48
CA GLN A 21 -6.27 19.43 -25.42
C GLN A 21 -6.79 20.69 -26.13
N ALA A 22 -7.54 20.54 -27.23
CA ALA A 22 -7.88 21.63 -28.14
C ALA A 22 -9.39 21.90 -28.27
N ALA A 23 -10.24 21.21 -27.50
CA ALA A 23 -11.69 21.35 -27.59
C ALA A 23 -12.14 22.81 -27.36
N PRO A 24 -12.97 23.38 -28.24
CA PRO A 24 -13.50 24.73 -28.08
C PRO A 24 -14.64 24.81 -27.06
N SER A 25 -15.11 23.68 -26.55
CA SER A 25 -16.20 23.59 -25.58
C SER A 25 -15.85 22.63 -24.45
N GLU A 26 -16.24 22.99 -23.23
CA GLU A 26 -16.06 22.19 -22.01
C GLU A 26 -16.72 20.81 -22.14
N TYR A 27 -17.91 20.73 -22.76
CA TYR A 27 -18.59 19.45 -23.01
C TYR A 27 -17.77 18.49 -23.88
N ALA A 28 -17.13 18.99 -24.95
CA ALA A 28 -16.30 18.14 -25.81
C ALA A 28 -14.99 17.72 -25.13
N HIS A 29 -14.41 18.61 -24.32
CA HIS A 29 -13.26 18.31 -23.45
C HIS A 29 -13.61 17.17 -22.48
N ASP A 30 -14.68 17.33 -21.71
CA ASP A 30 -15.06 16.40 -20.66
C ASP A 30 -15.44 15.04 -21.23
N LYS A 31 -16.19 15.02 -22.33
CA LYS A 31 -16.54 13.76 -23.01
C LYS A 31 -15.30 13.01 -23.48
N ALA A 32 -14.29 13.70 -24.02
CA ALA A 32 -13.04 13.07 -24.42
C ALA A 32 -12.25 12.56 -23.21
N MET A 33 -12.19 13.34 -22.13
CA MET A 33 -11.56 12.94 -20.87
C MET A 33 -12.22 11.72 -20.22
N TYR A 34 -13.55 11.68 -20.15
CA TYR A 34 -14.29 10.52 -19.66
C TYR A 34 -14.05 9.29 -20.53
N THR A 35 -14.05 9.44 -21.86
CA THR A 35 -13.77 8.32 -22.77
C THR A 35 -12.34 7.79 -22.59
N LEU A 36 -11.36 8.69 -22.39
CA LEU A 36 -9.98 8.31 -22.09
C LEU A 36 -9.87 7.63 -20.72
N TRP A 37 -10.62 8.09 -19.72
CA TRP A 37 -10.69 7.47 -18.40
C TRP A 37 -11.38 6.10 -18.44
N ASP A 38 -12.40 5.90 -19.26
CA ASP A 38 -13.02 4.57 -19.44
C ASP A 38 -12.04 3.56 -20.07
N ILE A 39 -11.11 4.03 -20.91
CA ILE A 39 -10.08 3.19 -21.53
C ILE A 39 -8.93 2.86 -20.55
N PHE A 40 -8.47 3.85 -19.77
CA PHE A 40 -7.24 3.73 -18.99
C PHE A 40 -7.42 3.76 -17.47
N GLY A 41 -8.58 4.17 -16.96
CA GLY A 41 -8.84 4.44 -15.55
C GLY A 41 -8.54 3.25 -14.66
N ASP A 42 -9.03 2.06 -15.01
CA ASP A 42 -8.74 0.83 -14.26
C ASP A 42 -7.24 0.53 -14.19
N TYR A 43 -6.52 0.75 -15.30
CA TYR A 43 -5.08 0.55 -15.37
C TYR A 43 -4.32 1.59 -14.53
N VAL A 44 -4.71 2.86 -14.62
CA VAL A 44 -4.18 3.96 -13.82
C VAL A 44 -4.36 3.67 -12.33
N MET A 45 -5.57 3.26 -11.93
CA MET A 45 -5.90 2.91 -10.55
C MET A 45 -5.09 1.71 -10.04
N ALA A 46 -4.92 0.68 -10.88
CA ALA A 46 -4.07 -0.46 -10.55
C ALA A 46 -2.60 -0.06 -10.38
N LEU A 47 -2.08 0.82 -11.25
CA LEU A 47 -0.70 1.29 -11.21
C LEU A 47 -0.41 2.15 -9.98
N VAL A 48 -1.31 3.08 -9.65
CA VAL A 48 -1.20 3.94 -8.46
C VAL A 48 -1.26 3.10 -7.18
N ALA A 49 -2.21 2.17 -7.09
CA ALA A 49 -2.31 1.26 -5.95
C ALA A 49 -1.02 0.42 -5.78
N LYS A 50 -0.53 -0.20 -6.87
CA LYS A 50 0.73 -0.96 -6.87
C LYS A 50 1.91 -0.11 -6.39
N ASN A 51 2.06 1.10 -6.92
CA ASN A 51 3.15 1.99 -6.55
C ASN A 51 3.02 2.44 -5.08
N SER A 52 1.80 2.65 -4.58
CA SER A 52 1.57 3.01 -3.17
C SER A 52 2.08 1.94 -2.19
N PHE A 53 1.96 0.65 -2.53
CA PHE A 53 2.48 -0.44 -1.70
C PHE A 53 4.02 -0.49 -1.67
N GLN A 54 4.66 -0.04 -2.75
CA GLN A 54 6.13 0.04 -2.82
C GLN A 54 6.69 1.26 -2.07
N ILE A 55 5.80 2.14 -1.59
CA ILE A 55 6.12 3.40 -0.96
C ILE A 55 5.61 3.34 0.50
N CYS A 56 6.44 2.76 1.38
CA CYS A 56 6.13 2.60 2.81
C CYS A 56 6.14 3.92 3.64
N SER A 57 5.88 5.08 3.04
CA SER A 57 5.97 6.38 3.72
C SER A 57 4.63 7.03 4.07
N ASP A 58 3.50 6.38 3.77
CA ASP A 58 2.17 6.92 4.05
C ASP A 58 1.55 6.26 5.27
N PHE A 59 1.72 6.89 6.44
CA PHE A 59 1.07 6.48 7.68
C PHE A 59 -0.45 6.34 7.52
N ASN A 60 -1.08 7.24 6.76
CA ASN A 60 -2.53 7.26 6.54
C ASN A 60 -3.05 6.11 5.66
N LEU A 61 -2.17 5.42 4.93
CA LEU A 61 -2.56 4.30 4.07
C LEU A 61 -2.05 2.96 4.60
N ASN A 62 -1.30 2.95 5.70
CA ASN A 62 -0.86 1.72 6.34
C ASN A 62 -2.07 0.92 6.86
N GLY A 63 -2.10 -0.38 6.59
CA GLY A 63 -3.23 -1.24 6.95
C GLY A 63 -4.40 -1.22 5.96
N CYS A 64 -4.51 -0.22 5.07
CA CYS A 64 -5.57 -0.21 4.07
C CYS A 64 -5.43 -1.37 3.08
N SER A 65 -6.55 -2.04 2.81
CA SER A 65 -6.72 -3.03 1.76
C SER A 65 -6.45 -2.42 0.36
N PRO A 66 -6.20 -3.25 -0.67
CA PRO A 66 -6.07 -2.77 -2.05
C PRO A 66 -7.28 -1.94 -2.52
N LYS A 67 -8.49 -2.28 -2.07
CA LYS A 67 -9.73 -1.56 -2.42
C LYS A 67 -9.77 -0.18 -1.78
N GLU A 68 -9.46 -0.07 -0.49
CA GLU A 68 -9.46 1.21 0.24
C GLU A 68 -8.36 2.15 -0.26
N ARG A 69 -7.18 1.60 -0.59
CA ARG A 69 -6.11 2.40 -1.21
C ARG A 69 -6.52 2.96 -2.56
N LYS A 70 -7.21 2.17 -3.39
CA LYS A 70 -7.76 2.68 -4.65
C LYS A 70 -8.77 3.79 -4.39
N ALA A 71 -9.68 3.64 -3.42
CA ALA A 71 -10.64 4.69 -3.09
C ALA A 71 -9.95 5.99 -2.62
N ASN A 72 -8.96 5.88 -1.73
CA ASN A 72 -8.23 7.02 -1.18
C ASN A 72 -7.35 7.75 -2.23
N LEU A 73 -6.83 7.02 -3.22
CA LEU A 73 -5.94 7.56 -4.23
C LEU A 73 -6.65 7.94 -5.54
N ALA A 74 -7.95 7.67 -5.67
CA ALA A 74 -8.69 7.85 -6.93
C ALA A 74 -8.69 9.31 -7.41
N GLY A 75 -8.87 10.26 -6.51
CA GLY A 75 -8.84 11.69 -6.84
C GLY A 75 -7.48 12.12 -7.40
N ASP A 76 -6.40 11.76 -6.71
CA ASP A 76 -5.03 12.10 -7.13
C ASP A 76 -4.65 11.40 -8.43
N ALA A 77 -5.02 10.12 -8.57
CA ALA A 77 -4.80 9.35 -9.79
C ALA A 77 -5.49 9.99 -11.00
N TYR A 78 -6.73 10.45 -10.83
CA TYR A 78 -7.46 11.16 -11.87
C TYR A 78 -6.79 12.49 -12.23
N MET A 79 -6.37 13.29 -11.24
CA MET A 79 -5.69 14.57 -11.48
C MET A 79 -4.36 14.40 -12.22
N VAL A 80 -3.56 13.39 -11.86
CA VAL A 80 -2.30 13.08 -12.56
C VAL A 80 -2.58 12.62 -13.98
N PHE A 81 -3.63 11.84 -14.19
CA PHE A 81 -4.05 11.42 -15.53
C PHE A 81 -4.49 12.60 -16.40
N CYS A 82 -5.35 13.48 -15.89
CA CYS A 82 -5.76 14.72 -16.58
C CYS A 82 -4.56 15.54 -17.01
N LYS A 83 -3.59 15.72 -16.11
CA LYS A 83 -2.35 16.44 -16.42
C LYS A 83 -1.52 15.70 -17.48
N ALA A 84 -1.43 14.38 -17.41
CA ALA A 84 -0.72 13.60 -18.42
C ALA A 84 -1.38 13.71 -19.80
N VAL A 85 -2.71 13.76 -19.89
CA VAL A 85 -3.43 14.02 -21.15
C VAL A 85 -3.06 15.40 -21.69
N GLN A 86 -3.06 16.44 -20.85
CA GLN A 86 -2.70 17.80 -21.27
C GLN A 86 -1.23 17.93 -21.70
N ASP A 87 -0.31 17.26 -21.00
CA ASP A 87 1.13 17.34 -21.26
C ASP A 87 1.59 16.43 -22.42
N PHE A 88 0.75 15.51 -22.90
CA PHE A 88 1.18 14.50 -23.86
C PHE A 88 1.43 15.09 -25.25
N ASN A 89 2.61 14.79 -25.79
CA ASN A 89 3.00 15.17 -27.15
C ASN A 89 3.18 13.90 -28.01
N PRO A 90 2.31 13.67 -29.02
CA PRO A 90 2.40 12.48 -29.85
C PRO A 90 3.66 12.42 -30.72
N THR A 91 4.39 13.53 -30.91
CA THR A 91 5.66 13.56 -31.66
C THR A 91 6.80 12.83 -30.96
N LEU A 92 6.67 12.55 -29.65
CA LEU A 92 7.67 11.82 -28.87
C LEU A 92 7.79 10.34 -29.26
N LYS A 93 6.90 9.81 -30.12
CA LYS A 93 6.85 8.40 -30.55
C LYS A 93 6.76 7.39 -29.39
N VAL A 94 6.36 7.85 -28.22
CA VAL A 94 6.11 7.02 -27.03
C VAL A 94 4.60 6.78 -26.94
N PRO A 95 4.13 5.55 -26.72
CA PRO A 95 2.72 5.29 -26.46
C PRO A 95 2.23 6.08 -25.25
N PHE A 96 1.03 6.65 -25.33
CA PHE A 96 0.45 7.43 -24.24
C PHE A 96 0.45 6.66 -22.91
N GLU A 97 0.20 5.35 -22.96
CA GLU A 97 0.26 4.45 -21.79
C GLU A 97 1.59 4.52 -21.05
N ALA A 98 2.70 4.39 -21.78
CA ALA A 98 4.04 4.46 -21.21
C ALA A 98 4.33 5.87 -20.65
N PHE A 99 3.83 6.92 -21.31
CA PHE A 99 4.02 8.30 -20.87
C PHE A 99 3.32 8.57 -19.54
N PHE A 100 2.02 8.28 -19.42
CA PHE A 100 1.31 8.56 -18.18
C PHE A 100 1.76 7.62 -17.04
N ALA A 101 2.15 6.38 -17.35
CA ALA A 101 2.68 5.46 -16.33
C ALA A 101 3.98 6.00 -15.70
N GLN A 102 4.85 6.63 -16.50
CA GLN A 102 6.04 7.32 -15.99
C GLN A 102 5.68 8.52 -15.12
N LYS A 103 4.70 9.34 -15.55
CA LYS A 103 4.23 10.51 -14.77
C LYS A 103 3.66 10.10 -13.42
N ILE A 104 2.85 9.04 -13.38
CA ILE A 104 2.33 8.46 -12.14
C ILE A 104 3.48 8.01 -11.23
N SER A 105 4.45 7.28 -11.77
CA SER A 105 5.62 6.84 -10.99
C SER A 105 6.39 8.01 -10.36
N TRP A 106 6.62 9.09 -11.13
CA TRP A 106 7.27 10.28 -10.61
C TRP A 106 6.45 11.01 -9.56
N HIS A 107 5.14 11.17 -9.79
CA HIS A 107 4.26 11.80 -8.81
C HIS A 107 4.29 11.06 -7.48
N MET A 108 4.15 9.74 -7.50
CA MET A 108 4.21 8.90 -6.30
C MET A 108 5.58 8.98 -5.61
N ALA A 109 6.68 9.03 -6.38
CA ALA A 109 8.03 9.20 -5.83
C ALA A 109 8.24 10.59 -5.18
N ASP A 110 7.60 11.63 -5.69
CA ASP A 110 7.63 12.98 -5.09
C ASP A 110 6.80 13.04 -3.82
N GLU A 111 5.60 12.43 -3.81
CA GLU A 111 4.79 12.28 -2.59
C GLU A 111 5.58 11.53 -1.51
N LYS A 112 6.27 10.43 -1.86
CA LYS A 112 7.21 9.76 -0.96
C LYS A 112 8.24 10.71 -0.35
N ARG A 113 8.85 11.58 -1.16
CA ARG A 113 9.87 12.53 -0.69
C ARG A 113 9.27 13.59 0.24
N LYS A 114 8.06 14.06 -0.04
CA LYS A 114 7.33 15.00 0.83
C LYS A 114 6.95 14.33 2.15
N ASN A 115 6.42 13.11 2.10
CA ASN A 115 5.98 12.37 3.28
C ASN A 115 7.16 11.92 4.14
N ALA A 116 8.31 11.55 3.55
CA ALA A 116 9.54 11.30 4.31
C ALA A 116 10.11 12.55 5.02
N LYS A 117 9.82 13.77 4.52
CA LYS A 117 10.15 15.02 5.21
C LYS A 117 9.15 15.31 6.33
N ARG A 118 7.86 15.07 6.09
CA ARG A 118 6.77 15.23 7.06
C ARG A 118 6.92 14.28 8.25
N ASP A 119 7.25 13.00 8.01
CA ASP A 119 7.53 12.01 9.05
C ASP A 119 8.67 12.45 9.99
N LYS A 120 9.71 13.12 9.47
CA LYS A 120 10.79 13.66 10.30
C LYS A 120 10.34 14.83 11.18
N VAL A 121 9.44 15.67 10.67
CA VAL A 121 8.88 16.82 11.39
C VAL A 121 7.86 16.35 12.44
N GLU A 122 6.92 15.49 12.10
CA GLU A 122 5.92 14.95 13.02
C GLU A 122 6.56 14.07 14.11
N LYS A 123 7.62 13.31 13.80
CA LYS A 123 8.43 12.62 14.83
C LYS A 123 9.22 13.57 15.71
N ALA A 124 9.63 14.74 15.22
CA ALA A 124 10.30 15.75 16.04
C ALA A 124 9.30 16.50 16.92
N GLU A 125 8.13 16.85 16.38
CA GLU A 125 7.04 17.52 17.09
C GLU A 125 6.38 16.63 18.14
N SER A 126 6.16 15.34 17.85
CA SER A 126 5.67 14.37 18.86
C SER A 126 6.69 14.10 19.97
N ARG A 127 8.00 14.22 19.70
CA ARG A 127 9.04 14.17 20.73
C ARG A 127 9.09 15.45 21.57
N LEU A 128 8.77 16.59 20.98
CA LEU A 128 8.67 17.87 21.69
C LEU A 128 7.39 17.93 22.55
N LYS A 129 6.25 17.44 22.04
CA LYS A 129 4.99 17.33 22.79
C LYS A 129 5.02 16.30 23.91
N LYS A 130 5.88 15.27 23.83
CA LYS A 130 6.04 14.29 24.92
C LYS A 130 6.77 14.83 26.16
N ASN A 131 7.30 16.06 26.11
CA ASN A 131 7.96 16.68 27.26
C ASN A 131 7.05 17.60 28.06
N ASP A 132 5.91 18.03 27.52
CA ASP A 132 4.92 18.84 28.22
C ASP A 132 3.54 18.20 28.02
N ASP A 133 3.05 17.63 29.12
CA ASP A 133 1.68 17.19 29.39
C ASP A 133 1.16 15.91 28.71
N GLU A 134 0.90 14.93 29.57
CA GLU A 134 -0.04 13.81 29.40
C GLU A 134 0.06 13.00 28.10
N ALA A 135 0.85 11.92 28.18
CA ALA A 135 0.70 10.75 27.32
C ALA A 135 -0.59 9.99 27.64
N ASP A 136 -1.74 10.62 27.50
CA ASP A 136 -3.01 9.92 27.41
C ASP A 136 -3.16 9.42 25.98
N SER A 137 -3.03 8.10 25.85
CA SER A 137 -3.38 7.34 24.68
C SER A 137 -4.73 7.80 24.14
N ILE A 138 -4.76 8.29 22.90
CA ILE A 138 -5.97 8.33 22.08
C ILE A 138 -6.35 6.87 21.84
N ILE A 139 -7.05 6.29 22.82
CA ILE A 139 -7.90 5.12 22.61
C ILE A 139 -9.12 5.69 21.90
N ASP A 140 -9.26 5.39 20.62
CA ASP A 140 -10.51 5.63 19.91
C ASP A 140 -11.59 4.82 20.62
N ASN A 141 -12.56 5.49 21.26
CA ASN A 141 -13.59 4.85 22.08
C ASN A 141 -14.49 3.88 21.28
N GLY A 142 -14.31 3.76 19.96
CA GLY A 142 -14.91 2.71 19.14
C GLY A 142 -14.28 1.32 19.29
N ASP A 143 -13.04 1.24 19.77
CA ASP A 143 -12.28 0.00 19.87
C ASP A 143 -12.45 -0.74 21.21
N MET A 144 -13.21 -0.20 22.16
CA MET A 144 -13.45 -0.81 23.47
C MET A 144 -14.93 -1.09 23.68
N ASN A 145 -15.25 -2.26 24.23
CA ASN A 145 -16.61 -2.63 24.60
C ASN A 145 -17.04 -1.73 25.79
N PRO A 146 -18.08 -0.91 25.65
CA PRO A 146 -18.47 0.04 26.68
C PRO A 146 -19.04 -0.63 27.95
N PHE A 147 -19.31 -1.93 27.92
CA PHE A 147 -19.84 -2.70 29.06
C PHE A 147 -18.76 -3.53 29.78
N THR A 148 -17.70 -3.95 29.08
CA THR A 148 -16.65 -4.81 29.66
C THR A 148 -15.28 -4.13 29.75
N GLY A 149 -15.06 -3.03 29.01
CA GLY A 149 -13.77 -2.34 28.94
C GLY A 149 -12.69 -3.10 28.17
N GLU A 150 -13.03 -4.24 27.57
CA GLU A 150 -12.13 -5.03 26.72
C GLU A 150 -12.14 -4.51 25.29
N ARG A 151 -11.04 -4.68 24.54
CA ARG A 151 -10.98 -4.29 23.14
C ARG A 151 -12.04 -5.08 22.33
N ASN A 152 -12.86 -4.38 21.54
CA ASN A 152 -13.77 -4.98 20.58
C ASN A 152 -12.95 -5.81 19.58
N VAL A 153 -13.24 -7.11 19.48
CA VAL A 153 -12.61 -7.99 18.47
C VAL A 153 -13.21 -7.62 17.11
N LEU A 154 -12.40 -7.03 16.23
CA LEU A 154 -12.82 -6.64 14.89
C LEU A 154 -12.72 -7.85 13.93
N GLU A 155 -13.48 -7.85 12.83
CA GLU A 155 -13.40 -8.89 11.79
C GLU A 155 -11.96 -9.05 11.24
N SER A 156 -11.21 -7.94 11.19
CA SER A 156 -9.78 -7.92 10.86
C SER A 156 -8.88 -8.65 11.87
N ASP A 157 -9.30 -8.76 13.15
CA ASP A 157 -8.56 -9.54 14.15
C ASP A 157 -8.70 -11.05 13.87
N TYR A 158 -9.84 -11.50 13.31
CA TYR A 158 -10.04 -12.89 12.88
C TYR A 158 -9.19 -13.23 11.65
N GLU A 159 -9.12 -12.36 10.64
CA GLU A 159 -8.28 -12.54 9.46
C GLU A 159 -6.78 -12.56 9.79
N GLN A 160 -6.34 -11.76 10.78
CA GLN A 160 -4.97 -11.80 11.28
C GLN A 160 -4.64 -13.12 11.99
N CYS A 161 -5.59 -13.69 12.74
CA CYS A 161 -5.41 -15.00 13.38
C CYS A 161 -5.25 -16.13 12.33
N GLU A 162 -6.02 -16.11 11.25
CA GLU A 162 -5.95 -17.13 10.20
C GLU A 162 -4.59 -17.16 9.49
N ILE A 163 -4.02 -16.00 9.13
CA ILE A 163 -2.71 -15.93 8.46
C ILE A 163 -1.60 -16.44 9.38
N ILE A 164 -1.65 -16.08 10.67
CA ILE A 164 -0.66 -16.55 11.65
C ILE A 164 -0.74 -18.07 11.83
N ASP A 165 -1.94 -18.63 11.86
CA ASP A 165 -2.14 -20.08 11.97
C ASP A 165 -1.68 -20.82 10.71
N ILE A 166 -1.90 -20.26 9.52
CA ILE A 166 -1.33 -20.78 8.27
C ILE A 166 0.20 -20.80 8.33
N ILE A 167 0.83 -19.70 8.75
CA ILE A 167 2.29 -19.62 8.88
C ILE A 167 2.81 -20.65 9.88
N ARG A 168 2.17 -20.78 11.05
CA ARG A 168 2.52 -21.78 12.06
C ARG A 168 2.40 -23.21 11.53
N HIS A 169 1.32 -23.50 10.80
CA HIS A 169 1.11 -24.81 10.19
C HIS A 169 2.22 -25.16 9.19
N ARG A 170 2.63 -24.20 8.35
CA ARG A 170 3.74 -24.39 7.40
C ARG A 170 5.07 -24.59 8.11
N LEU A 171 5.31 -23.87 9.21
CA LEU A 171 6.53 -23.97 10.01
C LEU A 171 6.55 -25.18 10.95
N ALA A 172 5.44 -25.93 11.10
CA ALA A 172 5.34 -27.08 12.01
C ALA A 172 6.42 -28.14 11.77
N ASN A 173 6.84 -28.32 10.51
CA ASN A 173 7.90 -29.26 10.12
C ASN A 173 9.32 -28.75 10.44
N SER A 174 9.46 -27.51 10.93
CA SER A 174 10.72 -26.90 11.34
C SER A 174 10.58 -26.29 12.75
N PRO A 175 10.69 -27.11 13.82
CA PRO A 175 10.43 -26.67 15.20
C PRO A 175 11.28 -25.48 15.65
N LYS A 176 12.51 -25.37 15.15
CA LYS A 176 13.39 -24.23 15.45
C LYS A 176 12.92 -22.93 14.80
N MET A 177 12.38 -23.00 13.59
CA MET A 177 11.85 -21.83 12.89
C MET A 177 10.48 -21.43 13.44
N LEU A 178 9.62 -22.40 13.75
CA LEU A 178 8.34 -22.14 14.40
C LEU A 178 8.52 -21.42 15.72
N LYS A 179 9.38 -21.96 16.62
CA LYS A 179 9.67 -21.31 17.90
C LYS A 179 10.21 -19.88 17.70
N ALA A 180 11.10 -19.69 16.73
CA ALA A 180 11.64 -18.37 16.46
C ALA A 180 10.59 -17.39 15.94
N PHE A 181 9.67 -17.86 15.09
CA PHE A 181 8.54 -17.08 14.59
C PHE A 181 7.57 -16.71 15.72
N ASP A 182 7.19 -17.65 16.57
CA ASP A 182 6.29 -17.40 17.70
C ASP A 182 6.87 -16.36 18.66
N THR A 183 8.16 -16.47 19.00
CA THR A 183 8.82 -15.47 19.84
C THR A 183 8.87 -14.09 19.17
N MET A 184 9.12 -14.02 17.86
CA MET A 184 9.06 -12.74 17.13
C MET A 184 7.66 -12.14 17.15
N TYR A 185 6.63 -12.97 16.99
CA TYR A 185 5.23 -12.56 17.02
C TYR A 185 4.81 -12.07 18.41
N GLU A 186 5.19 -12.78 19.48
CA GLU A 186 4.94 -12.35 20.87
C GLU A 186 5.59 -11.01 21.18
N VAL A 187 6.85 -10.81 20.80
CA VAL A 187 7.54 -9.52 20.98
C VAL A 187 6.81 -8.41 20.21
N SER A 188 6.32 -8.68 19.00
CA SER A 188 5.54 -7.69 18.25
C SER A 188 4.19 -7.34 18.87
N ARG A 189 3.60 -8.25 19.66
CA ARG A 189 2.34 -8.02 20.38
C ARG A 189 2.53 -7.30 21.71
N ASN A 190 3.63 -7.57 22.39
CA ASN A 190 3.86 -7.12 23.77
C ASN A 190 4.72 -5.85 23.87
N CYS A 191 5.44 -5.46 22.81
CA CYS A 191 6.27 -4.27 22.79
C CYS A 191 5.61 -3.17 21.94
N ASP A 192 5.48 -1.97 22.49
CA ASP A 192 4.99 -0.76 21.77
C ASP A 192 5.78 -0.48 20.48
N LYS A 193 7.03 -0.97 20.38
CA LYS A 193 7.87 -0.90 19.19
C LYS A 193 8.67 -2.19 19.05
N TYR A 194 8.38 -2.98 18.01
CA TYR A 194 9.23 -4.10 17.63
C TYR A 194 10.66 -3.64 17.34
N THR A 195 11.64 -4.12 18.12
CA THR A 195 13.06 -3.94 17.82
C THR A 195 13.81 -5.26 17.69
N ASP A 196 14.81 -5.30 16.80
CA ASP A 196 15.70 -6.47 16.66
C ASP A 196 16.49 -6.78 17.95
N VAL A 197 16.53 -5.84 18.91
CA VAL A 197 17.18 -5.99 20.22
C VAL A 197 16.30 -6.85 21.13
N GLU A 198 15.03 -6.48 21.32
CA GLU A 198 14.09 -7.22 22.16
C GLU A 198 13.89 -8.66 21.66
N VAL A 199 13.82 -8.83 20.34
CA VAL A 199 13.73 -10.17 19.74
C VAL A 199 15.01 -10.97 19.95
N ALA A 200 16.19 -10.34 19.86
CA ALA A 200 17.45 -11.02 20.08
C ALA A 200 17.60 -11.47 21.54
N GLU A 201 17.14 -10.64 22.49
CA GLU A 201 17.07 -10.97 23.91
C GLU A 201 16.12 -12.14 24.15
N ALA A 202 14.90 -12.09 23.59
CA ALA A 202 13.90 -13.16 23.73
C ALA A 202 14.32 -14.49 23.07
N LEU A 203 15.09 -14.43 21.97
CA LEU A 203 15.63 -15.61 21.29
C LEU A 203 16.98 -16.08 21.85
N HIS A 204 17.55 -15.38 22.84
CA HIS A 204 18.90 -15.60 23.36
C HIS A 204 19.96 -15.67 22.25
N CYS A 205 19.88 -14.77 21.28
CA CYS A 205 20.83 -14.70 20.18
C CYS A 205 21.41 -13.29 20.04
N THR A 206 22.38 -13.12 19.14
CA THR A 206 22.90 -11.79 18.81
C THR A 206 21.95 -11.05 17.88
N ARG A 207 21.95 -9.72 17.94
CA ARG A 207 21.18 -8.86 17.02
C ARG A 207 21.50 -9.10 15.54
N ALA A 208 22.73 -9.51 15.22
CA ALA A 208 23.09 -9.86 13.85
C ALA A 208 22.40 -11.17 13.40
N ASN A 209 22.15 -12.09 14.32
CA ASN A 209 21.53 -13.38 14.02
C ASN A 209 20.01 -13.26 13.85
N THR A 210 19.32 -12.31 14.48
CA THR A 210 17.88 -12.08 14.28
C THR A 210 17.55 -11.79 12.82
N GLY A 211 18.36 -10.96 12.14
CA GLY A 211 18.19 -10.69 10.70
C GLY A 211 18.37 -11.94 9.82
N LYS A 212 19.30 -12.84 10.18
CA LYS A 212 19.51 -14.10 9.47
C LYS A 212 18.35 -15.08 9.68
N ILE A 213 17.86 -15.18 10.92
CA ILE A 213 16.69 -16.00 11.28
C ILE A 213 15.46 -15.54 10.51
N LYS A 214 15.18 -14.23 10.48
CA LYS A 214 14.05 -13.65 9.73
C LYS A 214 14.14 -14.00 8.23
N LYS A 215 15.30 -13.79 7.62
CA LYS A 215 15.51 -14.13 6.19
C LYS A 215 15.31 -15.62 5.92
N ASN A 216 15.74 -16.49 6.83
CA ASN A 216 15.58 -17.93 6.68
C ASN A 216 14.11 -18.36 6.80
N ILE A 217 13.35 -17.77 7.73
CA ILE A 217 11.91 -18.01 7.86
C ILE A 217 11.18 -17.54 6.59
N CYS A 218 11.44 -16.31 6.13
CA CYS A 218 10.83 -15.81 4.89
C CYS A 218 11.15 -16.69 3.69
N LYS A 219 12.42 -17.11 3.54
CA LYS A 219 12.83 -18.00 2.45
C LYS A 219 12.11 -19.34 2.52
N PHE A 220 12.01 -19.94 3.71
CA PHE A 220 11.31 -21.21 3.89
C PHE A 220 9.83 -21.10 3.52
N LEU A 221 9.16 -20.02 3.93
CA LEU A 221 7.75 -19.79 3.60
C LEU A 221 7.52 -19.59 2.09
N ILE A 222 8.45 -18.88 1.41
CA ILE A 222 8.46 -18.75 -0.05
C ILE A 222 8.63 -20.11 -0.72
N ASP A 223 9.63 -20.90 -0.28
CA ASP A 223 9.91 -22.23 -0.83
C ASP A 223 8.73 -23.21 -0.62
N CYS A 224 7.89 -22.97 0.40
CA CYS A 224 6.65 -23.72 0.64
C CYS A 224 5.43 -23.23 -0.15
N GLY A 225 5.59 -22.24 -1.04
CA GLY A 225 4.52 -21.72 -1.89
C GLY A 225 3.59 -20.70 -1.22
N LEU A 226 3.90 -20.25 0.01
CA LEU A 226 3.09 -19.24 0.70
C LEU A 226 3.07 -17.91 -0.05
N GLU A 227 4.09 -17.61 -0.85
CA GLU A 227 4.13 -16.40 -1.67
C GLU A 227 2.95 -16.32 -2.64
N ASP A 228 2.56 -17.44 -3.25
CA ASP A 228 1.44 -17.48 -4.20
C ASP A 228 0.08 -17.40 -3.49
N GLU A 229 -0.06 -18.01 -2.31
CA GLU A 229 -1.26 -17.88 -1.46
C GLU A 229 -1.44 -16.45 -0.95
N CYS A 230 -0.37 -15.80 -0.48
CA CYS A 230 -0.41 -14.38 -0.10
C CYS A 230 -0.68 -13.47 -1.30
N ARG A 231 -0.15 -13.80 -2.49
CA ARG A 231 -0.44 -13.06 -3.73
C ARG A 231 -1.91 -13.17 -4.13
N LEU A 232 -2.53 -14.34 -3.94
CA LEU A 232 -3.96 -14.56 -4.20
C LEU A 232 -4.84 -13.82 -3.19
N LEU A 233 -4.49 -13.85 -1.90
CA LEU A 233 -5.18 -13.09 -0.85
C LEU A 233 -5.09 -11.58 -1.06
N MET A 234 -3.98 -11.07 -1.61
CA MET A 234 -3.84 -9.65 -1.97
C MET A 234 -4.45 -9.29 -3.34
N ALA A 235 -4.86 -10.27 -4.13
CA ALA A 235 -5.50 -10.08 -5.43
C ALA A 235 -7.04 -10.16 -5.39
N ALA A 236 -7.60 -10.71 -4.30
CA ALA A 236 -9.02 -10.65 -3.95
C ALA A 236 -9.40 -9.27 -3.39
#